data_AF-A0A9W4W708-F1
#
_entry.id   AF-A0A9W4W708-F1
#
_cell.length_a   1.000
_cell.length_b   1.000
_cell.length_c   1.000
_cell.angle_alpha   90.00
_cell.angle_beta   90.00
_cell.angle_gamma   90.00
#
_symmetry.space_group_name_H-M   'P 1'
#
loop_
_entity.id
_entity.type
_entity.pdbx_description
1 polymer ?
#
loop_
_entity_poly.entity_id
_entity_poly.type
_entity_poly.pdbx_seq_one_letter_code
_entity_poly.pdbx_strand_id
1 'polypeptide(L)'
;MYVQLMANLYNSDAKMHLLEPGPSRDLPTLHMLESMCVMDLPLRKRLQDGQAQEETQFAPNTGVIMFRLISAMDAIKKHIRFDLDREKYSLIQNGMVFPVTAASLEFRELGAHPEWKTTLGSFREHLSKRDPFNFLKVIFELLDEAQASGTEVFDINEGARGRGIEVVLF
;
A
#
# COMPACT_ATOMS: atom_id res chain seq x y z
N MET A 1 -6.14 20.27 6.23
CA MET A 1 -7.52 20.15 5.70
C MET A 1 -7.77 18.75 5.13
N TYR A 2 -6.95 18.24 4.19
CA TYR A 2 -7.12 16.90 3.59
C TYR A 2 -7.00 15.74 4.59
N VAL A 3 -5.97 15.72 5.43
CA VAL A 3 -5.76 14.64 6.42
C VAL A 3 -6.90 14.54 7.43
N GLN A 4 -7.44 15.69 7.89
CA GLN A 4 -8.60 15.72 8.79
C GLN A 4 -9.86 15.16 8.12
N LEU A 5 -10.07 15.45 6.83
CA LEU A 5 -11.16 14.88 6.05
C LEU A 5 -11.03 13.34 5.99
N MET A 6 -9.80 12.83 5.84
CA MET A 6 -9.54 11.39 5.81
C MET A 6 -9.71 10.74 7.19
N ALA A 7 -9.22 11.36 8.28
CA ALA A 7 -9.48 10.85 9.63
C ALA A 7 -10.99 10.77 9.93
N ASN A 8 -11.76 11.76 9.47
CA ASN A 8 -13.21 11.73 9.57
C ASN A 8 -13.83 10.61 8.70
N LEU A 9 -13.29 10.36 7.49
CA LEU A 9 -13.74 9.28 6.59
C LEU A 9 -13.59 7.89 7.24
N TYR A 10 -12.50 7.67 7.99
CA TYR A 10 -12.25 6.42 8.71
C TYR A 10 -12.75 6.44 10.16
N ASN A 11 -13.54 7.46 10.55
CA ASN A 11 -14.06 7.66 11.90
C ASN A 11 -12.98 7.54 12.99
N SER A 12 -11.77 7.98 12.65
CA SER A 12 -10.60 7.86 13.50
C SER A 12 -10.56 9.07 14.43
N ASP A 13 -11.01 8.89 15.67
CA ASP A 13 -10.97 9.91 16.75
C ASP A 13 -9.54 10.15 17.28
N ALA A 14 -8.54 9.69 16.52
CA ALA A 14 -7.14 9.73 16.89
C ALA A 14 -6.60 11.16 16.80
N LYS A 15 -6.00 11.59 17.90
CA LYS A 15 -5.29 12.87 18.01
C LYS A 15 -4.04 12.86 17.12
N MET A 16 -4.19 13.31 15.87
CA MET A 16 -3.09 13.32 14.87
C MET A 16 -1.90 14.20 15.24
N HIS A 17 -2.02 15.07 16.25
CA HIS A 17 -0.90 15.81 16.82
C HIS A 17 0.05 14.96 17.67
N LEU A 18 -0.31 13.69 17.96
CA LEU A 18 0.54 12.74 18.67
C LEU A 18 1.49 11.96 17.76
N LEU A 19 1.33 12.07 16.43
CA LEU A 19 2.26 11.45 15.49
C LEU A 19 3.56 12.26 15.48
N GLU A 20 4.67 11.58 15.72
CA GLU A 20 6.00 12.14 15.54
C GLU A 20 6.76 11.38 14.44
N PRO A 21 7.25 12.07 13.40
CA PRO A 21 7.07 13.50 13.13
C PRO A 21 5.66 13.81 12.58
N GLY A 22 5.06 14.92 13.02
CA GLY A 22 3.68 15.25 12.68
C GLY A 22 3.48 15.57 11.18
N PRO A 23 2.33 15.22 10.58
CA PRO A 23 2.10 15.32 9.13
C PRO A 23 2.05 16.76 8.60
N SER A 24 1.87 17.76 9.47
CA SER A 24 1.95 19.18 9.11
C SER A 24 3.39 19.71 9.00
N ARG A 25 4.36 18.95 9.53
CA ARG A 25 5.77 19.33 9.61
C ARG A 25 6.70 18.38 8.85
N ASP A 26 6.20 17.20 8.48
CA ASP A 26 6.95 16.16 7.78
C ASP A 26 6.17 15.66 6.55
N LEU A 27 6.67 16.02 5.37
CA LEU A 27 6.07 15.64 4.07
C LEU A 27 6.02 14.12 3.87
N PRO A 28 7.05 13.33 4.25
CA PRO A 28 6.94 11.89 4.16
C PRO A 28 5.80 11.29 5.00
N THR A 29 5.62 11.74 6.25
CA THR A 29 4.47 11.31 7.07
C THR A 29 3.15 11.69 6.42
N LEU A 30 3.06 12.89 5.82
CA LEU A 30 1.86 13.30 5.08
C LEU A 30 1.55 12.34 3.92
N HIS A 31 2.53 12.04 3.07
CA HIS A 31 2.34 11.15 1.92
C HIS A 31 2.07 9.70 2.33
N MET A 32 2.61 9.24 3.46
CA MET A 32 2.24 7.95 4.06
C MET A 32 0.77 7.94 4.46
N LEU A 33 0.27 8.99 5.11
CA LEU A 33 -1.16 9.06 5.44
C LEU A 33 -2.02 9.11 4.18
N GLU A 34 -1.59 9.83 3.15
CA GLU A 34 -2.30 9.85 1.86
C GLU A 34 -2.38 8.48 1.20
N SER A 35 -1.28 7.71 1.22
CA SER A 35 -1.25 6.34 0.69
C SER A 35 -2.17 5.42 1.48
N MET A 36 -2.16 5.53 2.81
CA MET A 36 -3.03 4.75 3.69
C MET A 36 -4.53 5.01 3.48
N CYS A 37 -4.89 6.21 3.04
CA CYS A 37 -6.29 6.59 2.83
C CYS A 37 -6.86 6.19 1.46
N VAL A 38 -6.01 5.73 0.53
CA VAL A 38 -6.45 5.33 -0.81
C VAL A 38 -6.15 3.87 -1.13
N MET A 39 -5.34 3.20 -0.30
CA MET A 39 -4.89 1.82 -0.51
C MET A 39 -6.01 0.78 -0.50
N ASP A 40 -7.12 1.04 0.19
CA ASP A 40 -8.23 0.08 0.33
C ASP A 40 -9.29 0.23 -0.77
N LEU A 41 -9.28 1.33 -1.52
CA LEU A 41 -10.24 1.59 -2.58
C LEU A 41 -10.19 0.57 -3.74
N PRO A 42 -9.01 0.11 -4.21
CA PRO A 42 -8.93 -0.93 -5.23
C PRO A 42 -9.44 -2.28 -4.69
N LEU A 43 -9.11 -2.62 -3.45
CA LEU A 43 -9.54 -3.85 -2.79
C LEU A 43 -11.05 -3.89 -2.55
N ARG A 44 -11.65 -2.77 -2.13
CA ARG A 44 -13.10 -2.64 -1.96
C ARG A 44 -13.87 -2.83 -3.26
N LYS A 45 -13.36 -2.31 -4.38
CA LYS A 45 -13.97 -2.57 -5.69
C LYS A 45 -13.98 -4.06 -6.02
N ARG A 46 -12.86 -4.77 -5.81
CA ARG A 46 -12.79 -6.22 -6.03
C ARG A 46 -13.76 -7.01 -5.16
N LEU A 47 -13.94 -6.62 -3.89
CA LEU A 47 -14.92 -7.24 -3.00
C LEU A 47 -16.37 -6.94 -3.42
N GLN A 48 -16.64 -5.73 -3.92
CA GLN A 48 -17.96 -5.32 -4.40
C GLN A 48 -18.32 -5.94 -5.76
N ASP A 49 -17.36 -6.18 -6.66
CA ASP A 49 -17.61 -6.84 -7.94
C ASP A 49 -18.10 -8.30 -7.77
N GLY A 50 -17.95 -8.90 -6.58
CA GLY A 50 -18.51 -10.20 -6.19
C GLY A 50 -19.94 -10.17 -5.63
N GLN A 51 -20.50 -8.98 -5.33
CA GLN A 51 -21.86 -8.81 -4.81
C GLN A 51 -22.63 -7.85 -5.73
N ALA A 52 -23.70 -8.33 -6.37
CA ALA A 52 -24.45 -7.61 -7.40
C ALA A 52 -24.69 -6.11 -7.09
N GLN A 53 -24.39 -5.29 -8.09
CA GLN A 53 -24.44 -3.83 -8.12
C GLN A 53 -25.73 -3.23 -7.56
N GLU A 54 -25.60 -2.27 -6.64
CA GLU A 54 -26.42 -1.06 -6.65
C GLU A 54 -25.60 0.11 -6.07
N GLU A 55 -25.51 1.18 -6.88
CA GLU A 55 -24.99 2.52 -6.56
C GLU A 55 -23.49 2.68 -6.20
N THR A 56 -22.66 3.07 -7.18
CA THR A 56 -21.65 4.13 -6.97
C THR A 56 -21.16 4.70 -8.29
N GLN A 57 -21.87 5.71 -8.80
CA GLN A 57 -21.51 6.47 -10.02
C GLN A 57 -20.22 7.32 -9.86
N PHE A 58 -19.55 7.26 -8.70
CA PHE A 58 -18.43 8.14 -8.31
C PHE A 58 -17.18 7.39 -7.79
N ALA A 59 -17.07 6.07 -7.95
CA ALA A 59 -15.90 5.34 -7.48
C ALA A 59 -14.68 5.58 -8.41
N PRO A 60 -13.59 6.22 -7.95
CA PRO A 60 -12.47 6.60 -8.81
C PRO A 60 -11.85 5.41 -9.53
N ASN A 61 -11.44 5.60 -10.79
CA ASN A 61 -10.82 4.55 -11.60
C ASN A 61 -9.59 3.97 -10.88
N THR A 62 -9.42 2.64 -10.90
CA THR A 62 -8.27 1.92 -10.32
C THR A 62 -6.94 2.53 -10.77
N GLY A 63 -6.80 2.90 -12.06
CA GLY A 63 -5.60 3.58 -12.57
C GLY A 63 -5.33 4.94 -11.91
N VAL A 64 -6.36 5.71 -11.57
CA VAL A 64 -6.21 6.99 -10.84
C VAL A 64 -5.77 6.74 -9.41
N ILE A 65 -6.33 5.72 -8.75
CA ILE A 65 -5.93 5.33 -7.39
C ILE A 65 -4.47 4.87 -7.39
N MET A 66 -4.11 3.98 -8.31
CA MET A 66 -2.74 3.49 -8.49
C MET A 66 -1.76 4.62 -8.77
N PHE A 67 -2.09 5.55 -9.67
CA PHE A 67 -1.24 6.71 -9.95
C PHE A 67 -0.97 7.55 -8.70
N ARG A 68 -1.99 7.84 -7.88
CA ARG A 68 -1.82 8.59 -6.63
C ARG A 68 -0.98 7.82 -5.62
N LEU A 69 -1.23 6.51 -5.49
CA LEU A 69 -0.52 5.64 -4.57
C LEU A 69 0.99 5.55 -4.91
N ILE A 70 1.30 5.32 -6.19
CA ILE A 70 2.67 5.25 -6.70
C ILE A 70 3.37 6.61 -6.60
N SER A 71 2.66 7.72 -6.88
CA SER A 71 3.21 9.07 -6.73
C SER A 71 3.55 9.40 -5.28
N ALA A 72 2.71 8.99 -4.32
CA ALA A 72 2.99 9.14 -2.90
C ALA A 72 4.22 8.32 -2.48
N MET A 73 4.34 7.07 -2.95
CA MET A 73 5.52 6.23 -2.69
C MET A 73 6.81 6.84 -3.26
N ASP A 74 6.77 7.36 -4.48
CA ASP A 74 7.90 8.04 -5.11
C ASP A 74 8.30 9.31 -4.34
N ALA A 75 7.33 10.12 -3.91
CA ALA A 75 7.57 11.30 -3.09
C ALA A 75 8.21 10.95 -1.75
N ILE A 76 7.69 9.93 -1.05
CA ILE A 76 8.26 9.41 0.20
C ILE A 76 9.73 9.02 -0.02
N LYS A 77 10.02 8.25 -1.07
CA LYS A 77 11.38 7.79 -1.37
C LYS A 77 12.35 8.94 -1.66
N LYS A 78 11.88 10.02 -2.29
CA LYS A 78 12.70 11.21 -2.56
C LYS A 78 13.05 12.00 -1.29
N HIS A 79 12.17 11.99 -0.30
CA HIS A 79 12.32 12.79 0.91
C HIS A 79 12.91 12.03 2.10
N ILE A 80 12.85 10.70 2.09
CA ILE A 80 13.41 9.88 3.17
C ILE A 80 14.75 9.29 2.78
N ARG A 81 15.77 9.54 3.62
CA ARG A 81 17.00 8.74 3.66
C ARG A 81 16.90 7.69 4.76
N PHE A 82 16.23 6.60 4.44
CA PHE A 82 15.90 5.54 5.39
C PHE A 82 17.13 4.88 6.03
N ASP A 83 18.29 5.00 5.39
CA ASP A 83 19.54 4.45 5.90
C ASP A 83 20.15 5.29 7.04
N LEU A 84 19.81 6.59 7.10
CA LEU A 84 20.38 7.55 8.04
C LEU A 84 19.46 7.84 9.25
N ASP A 85 18.15 7.85 9.03
CA ASP A 85 17.16 8.34 10.00
C ASP A 85 16.21 7.21 10.47
N ARG A 86 16.79 6.09 10.90
CA ARG A 86 16.07 4.82 11.17
C ARG A 86 14.92 4.97 12.18
N GLU A 87 15.17 5.62 13.32
CA GLU A 87 14.18 5.76 14.39
C GLU A 87 13.07 6.74 14.00
N LYS A 88 13.43 7.79 13.24
CA LYS A 88 12.52 8.86 12.84
C LYS A 88 11.44 8.40 11.87
N TYR A 89 11.74 7.43 11.00
CA TYR A 89 10.82 7.00 9.94
C TYR A 89 10.32 5.56 10.10
N SER A 90 10.44 4.98 11.30
CA SER A 90 9.92 3.64 11.60
C SER A 90 8.41 3.55 11.38
N LEU A 91 7.65 4.61 11.70
CA LEU A 91 6.22 4.69 11.42
C LEU A 91 5.93 4.52 9.93
N ILE A 92 6.70 5.20 9.08
CA ILE A 92 6.53 5.15 7.62
C ILE A 92 6.87 3.77 7.08
N GLN A 93 7.93 3.14 7.59
CA GLN A 93 8.29 1.78 7.19
C GLN A 93 7.17 0.78 7.48
N ASN A 94 6.61 0.81 8.69
CA ASN A 94 5.54 -0.10 9.08
C ASN A 94 4.20 0.24 8.38
N GLY A 95 3.87 1.52 8.27
CA GLY A 95 2.63 2.00 7.66
C GLY A 95 2.54 1.75 6.16
N MET A 96 3.68 1.59 5.47
CA MET A 96 3.73 1.40 4.02
C MET A 96 3.64 -0.07 3.57
N VAL A 97 3.70 -1.04 4.48
CA VAL A 97 3.61 -2.47 4.14
C VAL A 97 2.30 -2.75 3.39
N PHE A 98 1.16 -2.35 3.95
CA PHE A 98 -0.13 -2.59 3.32
C PHE A 98 -0.31 -1.81 2.01
N PRO A 99 -0.06 -0.49 1.94
CA PRO A 99 -0.10 0.26 0.68
C PRO A 99 0.69 -0.42 -0.46
N VAL A 100 1.89 -0.92 -0.15
CA VAL A 100 2.74 -1.61 -1.13
C VAL A 100 2.14 -2.94 -1.55
N THR A 101 1.64 -3.74 -0.60
CA THR A 101 0.97 -5.01 -0.89
C THR A 101 -0.31 -4.82 -1.71
N ALA A 102 -1.14 -3.83 -1.38
CA ALA A 102 -2.36 -3.51 -2.12
C ALA A 102 -2.06 -3.08 -3.57
N ALA A 103 -1.08 -2.17 -3.77
CA ALA A 103 -0.62 -1.78 -5.10
C ALA A 103 -0.09 -2.98 -5.90
N SER A 104 0.56 -3.92 -5.20
CA SER A 104 1.18 -5.10 -5.80
C SER A 104 0.18 -6.11 -6.36
N LEU A 105 -1.04 -6.13 -5.83
CA LEU A 105 -2.12 -7.01 -6.29
C LEU A 105 -2.77 -6.49 -7.59
N GLU A 106 -2.55 -5.23 -7.97
CA GLU A 106 -3.10 -4.61 -9.18
C GLU A 106 -2.29 -4.98 -10.44
N PHE A 107 -2.23 -6.28 -10.74
CA PHE A 107 -1.42 -6.83 -11.84
C PHE A 107 -1.74 -6.22 -13.20
N ARG A 108 -3.02 -5.96 -13.50
CA ARG A 108 -3.46 -5.37 -14.77
C ARG A 108 -2.88 -3.96 -14.95
N GLU A 109 -3.02 -3.12 -13.94
CA GLU A 109 -2.52 -1.74 -13.95
C GLU A 109 -0.98 -1.72 -14.00
N LEU A 110 -0.32 -2.59 -13.23
CA LEU A 110 1.14 -2.72 -13.24
C LEU A 110 1.68 -3.25 -14.58
N GLY A 111 0.90 -4.06 -15.29
CA GLY A 111 1.24 -4.52 -16.64
C GLY A 111 1.14 -3.42 -17.69
N ALA A 112 0.16 -2.51 -17.55
CA ALA A 112 -0.02 -1.36 -18.43
C ALA A 112 1.01 -0.24 -18.19
N HIS A 113 1.60 -0.16 -16.98
CA HIS A 113 2.51 0.91 -16.56
C HIS A 113 3.82 0.37 -15.97
N PRO A 114 4.81 -0.01 -16.80
CA PRO A 114 6.11 -0.55 -16.34
C PRO A 114 6.89 0.39 -15.40
N GLU A 115 6.71 1.70 -15.54
CA GLU A 115 7.26 2.71 -14.66
C GLU A 115 6.75 2.58 -13.21
N TRP A 116 5.48 2.19 -13.02
CA TRP A 116 4.91 1.96 -11.69
C TRP A 116 5.50 0.72 -11.05
N LYS A 117 5.70 -0.34 -11.83
CA LYS A 117 6.39 -1.55 -11.37
C LYS A 117 7.81 -1.25 -10.89
N THR A 118 8.52 -0.35 -11.59
CA THR A 118 9.86 0.07 -11.20
C THR A 118 9.88 0.82 -9.87
N THR A 119 8.99 1.80 -9.70
CA THR A 119 8.85 2.56 -8.45
C THR A 119 8.48 1.64 -7.29
N LEU A 120 7.48 0.77 -7.50
CA LEU A 120 7.00 -0.18 -6.50
C LEU A 120 8.11 -1.18 -6.12
N GLY A 121 8.79 -1.76 -7.11
CA GLY A 121 9.89 -2.70 -6.88
C GLY A 121 11.03 -2.08 -6.07
N SER A 122 11.38 -0.82 -6.34
CA SER A 122 12.39 -0.12 -5.55
C SER A 122 11.95 0.15 -4.11
N PHE A 123 10.65 0.41 -3.90
CA PHE A 123 10.11 0.56 -2.55
C PHE A 123 10.06 -0.77 -1.80
N ARG A 124 9.68 -1.87 -2.49
CA ARG A 124 9.73 -3.24 -1.94
C ARG A 124 11.15 -3.61 -1.51
N GLU A 125 12.16 -3.37 -2.35
CA GLU A 125 13.57 -3.63 -2.01
C GLU A 125 13.96 -2.89 -0.73
N HIS A 126 13.50 -1.65 -0.59
CA HIS A 126 13.77 -0.85 0.60
C HIS A 126 13.14 -1.47 1.86
N LEU A 127 11.86 -1.85 1.80
CA LEU A 127 11.17 -2.50 2.91
C LEU A 127 11.78 -3.86 3.28
N SER A 128 12.18 -4.66 2.28
CA SER A 128 12.79 -5.98 2.50
C SER A 128 14.15 -5.92 3.19
N LYS A 129 14.93 -4.84 3.03
CA LYS A 129 16.18 -4.64 3.79
C LYS A 129 15.95 -4.53 5.31
N ARG A 130 14.69 -4.35 5.72
CA ARG A 130 14.24 -4.11 7.09
C ARG A 130 13.28 -5.18 7.60
N ASP A 131 13.33 -6.37 7.02
CA ASP A 131 12.41 -7.46 7.33
C ASP A 131 13.06 -8.52 8.24
N PRO A 132 13.16 -8.28 9.56
CA PRO A 132 13.85 -9.19 10.49
C PRO A 132 13.20 -10.57 10.55
N PHE A 133 11.93 -10.69 10.15
CA PHE A 133 11.15 -11.92 10.21
C PHE A 133 10.94 -12.57 8.84
N ASN A 134 11.56 -12.05 7.77
CA ASN A 134 11.34 -12.48 6.38
C ASN A 134 9.85 -12.47 5.95
N PHE A 135 9.01 -11.72 6.64
CA PHE A 135 7.57 -11.65 6.39
C PHE A 135 7.27 -10.96 5.05
N LEU A 136 7.89 -9.81 4.81
CA LEU A 136 7.75 -9.06 3.56
C LEU A 136 8.35 -9.82 2.39
N LYS A 137 9.46 -10.51 2.62
CA LYS A 137 10.06 -11.41 1.62
C LYS A 137 9.05 -12.47 1.16
N VAL A 138 8.40 -13.16 2.10
CA VAL A 138 7.37 -14.16 1.79
C VAL A 138 6.20 -13.56 1.02
N ILE A 139 5.69 -12.39 1.46
CA ILE A 139 4.60 -11.70 0.77
C ILE A 139 4.97 -11.36 -0.66
N PHE A 140 6.17 -10.79 -0.89
CA PHE A 140 6.59 -10.40 -2.22
C PHE A 140 6.85 -11.60 -3.12
N GLU A 141 7.38 -12.71 -2.60
CA GLU A 141 7.50 -13.97 -3.35
C GLU A 141 6.14 -14.52 -3.78
N LEU A 142 5.14 -14.52 -2.88
CA LEU A 142 3.77 -14.94 -3.20
C LEU A 142 3.16 -14.07 -4.31
N LEU A 143 3.37 -12.75 -4.24
CA LEU A 143 2.89 -11.81 -5.23
C LEU A 143 3.57 -12.00 -6.59
N ASP A 144 4.88 -12.24 -6.60
CA ASP A 144 5.65 -12.43 -7.83
C ASP A 144 5.27 -13.75 -8.52
N GLU A 145 5.01 -14.81 -7.75
CA GLU A 145 4.49 -16.09 -8.27
C GLU A 145 3.08 -15.94 -8.86
N ALA A 146 2.18 -15.25 -8.15
CA ALA A 146 0.84 -14.98 -8.63
C ALA A 146 0.84 -14.15 -9.91
N GLN A 147 1.76 -13.19 -10.02
CA GLN A 147 1.93 -12.42 -11.24
C GLN A 147 2.47 -13.31 -12.38
N ALA A 148 3.41 -14.22 -12.10
CA ALA A 148 4.01 -15.11 -13.09
C ALA A 148 3.02 -16.18 -13.60
N SER A 149 2.07 -16.63 -12.79
CA SER A 149 1.01 -17.54 -13.21
C SER A 149 -0.03 -16.89 -14.13
N GLY A 150 0.04 -15.57 -14.33
CA GLY A 150 -0.91 -14.82 -15.17
C GLY A 150 -2.30 -14.70 -14.55
N THR A 151 -2.42 -14.91 -13.24
CA THR A 151 -3.69 -14.87 -12.54
C THR A 151 -4.17 -13.42 -12.39
N GLU A 152 -5.39 -13.12 -12.85
CA GLU A 152 -5.94 -11.75 -12.74
C GLU A 152 -6.36 -11.39 -11.30
N VAL A 153 -6.77 -12.39 -10.51
CA VAL A 153 -7.22 -12.24 -9.13
C VAL A 153 -6.45 -13.20 -8.23
N PHE A 154 -5.71 -12.67 -7.26
CA PHE A 154 -4.93 -13.47 -6.32
C PHE A 154 -5.39 -13.22 -4.89
N ASP A 155 -5.78 -14.30 -4.20
CA ASP A 155 -6.01 -14.29 -2.76
C ASP A 155 -4.69 -14.65 -2.05
N ILE A 156 -4.11 -13.65 -1.40
CA ILE A 156 -2.85 -13.78 -0.68
C ILE A 156 -2.97 -14.68 0.56
N ASN A 157 -4.14 -14.75 1.18
CA ASN A 157 -4.37 -15.58 2.37
C ASN A 157 -4.44 -17.05 1.96
N GLU A 158 -5.10 -17.37 0.84
CA GLU A 158 -5.07 -18.73 0.28
C GLU A 158 -3.66 -19.12 -0.19
N GLY A 159 -2.96 -18.21 -0.89
CA GLY A 159 -1.59 -18.44 -1.34
C GLY A 159 -0.62 -18.70 -0.18
N ALA A 160 -0.75 -17.95 0.92
CA ALA A 160 0.03 -18.15 2.12
C ALA A 160 -0.30 -19.49 2.81
N ARG A 161 -1.58 -19.83 2.93
CA ARG A 161 -2.02 -21.10 3.51
C ARG A 161 -1.48 -22.29 2.73
N GLY A 162 -1.38 -22.19 1.40
CA GLY A 162 -0.75 -23.20 0.55
C GLY A 162 0.73 -23.48 0.90
N ARG A 163 1.43 -22.51 1.51
CA ARG A 163 2.81 -22.67 2.02
C ARG A 163 2.89 -23.05 3.50
N GLY A 164 1.75 -23.29 4.16
CA GLY A 164 1.70 -23.48 5.61
C GLY A 164 2.02 -22.22 6.41
N ILE A 165 1.87 -21.04 5.80
CA ILE A 165 2.14 -19.75 6.41
C ILE A 165 0.79 -19.06 6.65
N GLU A 166 0.57 -18.60 7.87
CA GLU A 166 -0.60 -17.76 8.16
C GLU A 166 -0.22 -16.30 7.95
N VAL A 167 -0.74 -15.71 6.87
CA VAL A 167 -0.68 -14.27 6.63
C VAL A 167 -2.06 -13.73 6.95
N VAL A 168 -2.12 -12.75 7.86
CA VAL A 168 -3.33 -11.98 8.11
C VAL A 168 -3.10 -10.61 7.50
N LEU A 169 -3.49 -10.49 6.23
CA LEU A 169 -3.77 -9.21 5.59
C LEU A 169 -5.30 -9.09 5.63
N PHE A 170 -5.79 -8.12 6.40
CA PHE A 170 -7.21 -7.98 6.79
C PHE A 170 -8.20 -8.24 5.67
#